data_AF-A0A392RTL8-F1
#
_entry.id   AF-A0A392RTL8-F1
#
_cell.length_a   1.000
_cell.length_b   1.000
_cell.length_c   1.000
_cell.angle_alpha   90.00
_cell.angle_beta   90.00
_cell.angle_gamma   90.00
#
_symmetry.space_group_name_H-M   'P 1'
#
loop_
_entity.id
_entity.type
_entity.pdbx_description
1 polymer ?
#
loop_
_entity_poly.entity_id
_entity_poly.type
_entity_poly.pdbx_seq_one_letter_code
_entity_poly.pdbx_strand_id
1 'polypeptide(L)'
;MEKTLAELKLLHDYMIKCIGPTAKMLALGLSSRKNLCVNSRVLAAENRDSVDAGCRKLTASWVRVVAAENPDVPSCEFFEQYERAGSAA
;
A
#
# COMPACT_ATOMS: atom_id res chain seq x y z
N MET A 1 -1.46 -0.64 -16.42
CA MET A 1 -1.95 -1.39 -15.23
C MET A 1 -3.47 -1.28 -15.12
N GLU A 2 -4.05 -0.08 -15.05
CA GLU A 2 -5.50 0.13 -14.86
C GLU A 2 -6.37 -0.58 -15.91
N LYS A 3 -6.02 -0.47 -17.20
CA LYS A 3 -6.76 -1.15 -18.29
C LYS A 3 -6.77 -2.67 -18.11
N THR A 4 -5.63 -3.26 -17.77
CA THR A 4 -5.49 -4.70 -17.53
C THR A 4 -6.34 -5.17 -16.34
N LEU A 5 -6.37 -4.38 -15.25
CA LEU A 5 -7.22 -4.70 -14.09
C LEU A 5 -8.71 -4.55 -14.43
N ALA A 6 -9.07 -3.59 -15.28
CA ALA A 6 -10.45 -3.43 -15.76
C ALA A 6 -10.89 -4.63 -16.63
N GLU A 7 -10.03 -5.12 -17.52
CA GLU A 7 -10.29 -6.31 -18.31
C GLU A 7 -10.36 -7.58 -17.45
N LEU A 8 -9.51 -7.68 -16.42
CA LEU A 8 -9.55 -8.79 -15.47
C LEU A 8 -10.88 -8.84 -14.69
N LYS A 9 -11.47 -7.68 -14.38
CA LYS A 9 -12.81 -7.60 -13.80
C LYS A 9 -13.87 -8.17 -14.75
N LEU A 10 -13.81 -7.82 -16.04
CA LEU A 10 -14.73 -8.39 -17.04
C LEU A 10 -14.59 -9.92 -17.14
N LEU A 11 -13.36 -10.43 -17.06
CA LEU A 11 -13.09 -11.86 -17.03
C LEU A 11 -13.69 -12.52 -15.77
N HIS A 12 -13.48 -11.93 -14.59
CA HIS A 12 -14.01 -12.47 -13.34
C HIS A 12 -15.54 -12.48 -13.34
N ASP A 13 -16.18 -11.42 -13.85
CA ASP A 13 -17.63 -11.36 -14.02
C ASP A 13 -18.14 -12.48 -14.94
N TYR A 14 -17.40 -12.80 -16.01
CA TYR A 14 -17.72 -13.92 -16.88
C TYR A 14 -17.54 -15.28 -16.18
N MET A 15 -16.47 -15.45 -15.40
CA MET A 15 -16.25 -16.67 -14.61
C MET A 15 -17.38 -16.92 -13.61
N ILE A 16 -17.85 -15.88 -12.91
CA ILE A 16 -19.00 -15.99 -12.00
C ILE A 16 -20.25 -16.46 -12.77
N LYS A 17 -20.48 -15.96 -14.00
CA LYS A 17 -21.61 -16.40 -14.83
C LYS A 17 -21.51 -17.89 -15.22
N CYS A 18 -20.32 -18.39 -15.50
CA CYS A 18 -20.13 -19.75 -15.99
C CYS A 18 -20.04 -20.82 -14.89
N ILE A 19 -19.30 -20.54 -13.80
CA ILE A 19 -18.99 -21.53 -12.76
C ILE A 19 -19.45 -21.10 -11.36
N GLY A 20 -20.17 -19.97 -11.27
CA GLY A 20 -20.81 -19.51 -10.04
C GLY A 20 -19.82 -19.15 -8.93
N PRO A 21 -20.19 -19.36 -7.65
CA PRO A 21 -19.37 -19.00 -6.49
C PRO A 21 -18.01 -19.71 -6.39
N THR A 22 -17.75 -20.71 -7.25
CA THR A 22 -16.45 -21.40 -7.33
C THR A 22 -15.37 -20.55 -8.02
N ALA A 23 -15.77 -19.49 -8.75
CA ALA A 23 -14.87 -18.51 -9.36
C ALA A 23 -14.17 -17.60 -8.34
N LYS A 24 -13.29 -18.17 -7.51
CA LYS A 24 -12.49 -17.42 -6.55
C LYS A 24 -11.26 -16.83 -7.23
N MET A 25 -11.11 -15.51 -7.15
CA MET A 25 -9.95 -14.79 -7.69
C MET A 25 -9.58 -13.65 -6.76
N LEU A 26 -8.29 -13.56 -6.42
CA LEU A 26 -7.70 -12.39 -5.81
C LEU A 26 -6.74 -11.76 -6.81
N ALA A 27 -7.06 -10.56 -7.27
CA ALA A 27 -6.23 -9.81 -8.20
C ALA A 27 -5.60 -8.61 -7.49
N LEU A 28 -4.32 -8.36 -7.74
CA LEU A 28 -3.57 -7.26 -7.13
C LEU A 28 -2.95 -6.37 -8.20
N GLY A 29 -3.18 -5.07 -8.07
CA GLY A 29 -2.56 -4.03 -8.89
C GLY A 29 -1.42 -3.37 -8.14
N LEU A 30 -0.19 -3.58 -8.58
CA LEU A 30 0.98 -2.93 -7.98
C LEU A 30 1.41 -1.73 -8.81
N SER A 31 1.75 -0.65 -8.12
CA SER A 31 2.27 0.58 -8.72
C SER A 31 3.32 1.19 -7.81
N SER A 32 3.91 2.30 -8.25
CA SER A 32 4.86 3.05 -7.43
C SER A 32 4.21 3.61 -6.16
N ARG A 33 5.02 3.91 -5.14
CA ARG A 33 4.54 4.57 -3.92
C ARG A 33 3.82 5.89 -4.21
N LYS A 34 4.23 6.64 -5.25
CA LYS A 34 3.55 7.88 -5.65
C LYS A 34 2.08 7.69 -6.03
N ASN A 35 1.70 6.50 -6.47
CA ASN A 35 0.32 6.20 -6.86
C ASN A 35 -0.50 5.51 -5.76
N LEU A 36 0.15 4.99 -4.71
CA LEU A 36 -0.49 4.19 -3.66
C LEU A 36 -0.26 4.74 -2.24
N CYS A 37 0.51 5.82 -2.08
CA CYS A 37 0.75 6.44 -0.79
C CYS A 37 -0.46 7.27 -0.35
N VAL A 38 -0.95 7.03 0.87
CA VAL A 38 -2.05 7.77 1.48
C VAL A 38 -1.59 8.88 2.43
N ASN A 39 -0.29 8.93 2.77
CA ASN A 39 0.28 9.97 3.62
C ASN A 39 0.43 11.27 2.82
N SER A 40 -0.46 12.23 3.06
CA SER A 40 -0.51 13.51 2.32
C SER A 40 0.80 14.31 2.40
N ARG A 41 1.52 14.24 3.52
CA ARG A 41 2.81 14.94 3.70
C ARG A 41 3.89 14.37 2.79
N VAL A 42 3.90 13.04 2.62
CA VAL A 42 4.84 12.35 1.71
C VAL A 42 4.41 12.53 0.25
N LEU A 43 3.11 12.41 -0.01
CA LEU A 43 2.53 12.49 -1.35
C LEU A 43 2.64 13.90 -1.98
N ALA A 44 2.70 14.95 -1.15
CA ALA A 44 2.92 16.33 -1.59
C ALA A 44 4.28 16.55 -2.30
N ALA A 45 5.20 15.58 -2.22
CA ALA A 45 6.48 15.67 -2.91
C ALA A 45 6.36 15.61 -4.44
N GLU A 46 7.14 16.45 -5.12
CA GLU A 46 7.02 16.73 -6.55
C GLU A 46 7.33 15.52 -7.45
N ASN A 47 8.36 14.74 -7.12
CA ASN A 47 8.81 13.61 -7.93
C ASN A 47 8.72 12.27 -7.20
N ARG A 48 8.84 11.17 -7.96
CA ARG A 48 8.72 9.80 -7.44
C ARG A 48 9.79 9.48 -6.40
N ASP A 49 11.03 9.86 -6.67
CA ASP A 49 12.17 9.60 -5.78
C ASP A 49 12.01 10.31 -4.44
N SER A 50 11.44 11.52 -4.43
CA SER A 50 11.15 12.26 -3.20
C SER A 50 10.04 11.61 -2.37
N VAL A 51 9.02 11.04 -3.02
CA VAL A 51 7.99 10.24 -2.33
C VAL A 51 8.61 8.99 -1.70
N ASP A 52 9.48 8.29 -2.43
CA ASP A 52 10.17 7.10 -1.92
C ASP A 52 11.10 7.44 -0.75
N ALA A 53 11.88 8.52 -0.86
CA ALA A 53 12.74 9.01 0.21
C ALA A 53 11.94 9.48 1.43
N GLY A 54 10.84 10.21 1.22
CA GLY A 54 9.94 10.66 2.28
C GLY A 54 9.28 9.49 3.03
N CYS A 55 8.83 8.47 2.29
CA CYS A 55 8.32 7.24 2.88
C CYS A 55 9.39 6.54 3.72
N ARG A 56 10.60 6.35 3.15
CA ARG A 56 11.73 5.69 3.84
C ARG A 56 12.13 6.43 5.13
N LYS A 57 12.09 7.76 5.15
CA LYS A 57 12.38 8.58 6.34
C LYS A 57 11.41 8.33 7.49
N LEU A 58 10.24 7.76 7.25
CA LEU A 58 9.22 7.49 8.27
C LEU A 58 9.05 6.00 8.61
N THR A 59 9.46 5.10 7.70
CA THR A 59 9.17 3.65 7.82
C THR A 59 10.40 2.76 7.89
N ALA A 60 11.60 3.30 7.70
CA ALA A 60 12.84 2.53 7.82
C ALA A 60 12.97 1.93 9.22
N SER A 61 13.47 0.69 9.30
CA SER A 61 13.57 -0.05 10.57
C SER A 61 14.31 0.71 11.66
N TRP A 62 15.42 1.37 11.33
CA TRP A 62 16.19 2.18 12.29
C TRP A 62 15.43 3.43 12.74
N VAL A 63 14.61 4.04 11.89
CA VAL A 63 13.76 5.18 12.29
C VAL A 63 12.69 4.70 13.27
N ARG A 64 12.06 3.55 12.98
CA ARG A 64 11.00 2.98 13.83
C ARG A 64 11.50 2.62 15.22
N VAL A 65 12.70 2.03 15.32
CA VAL A 65 13.32 1.72 16.62
C VAL A 65 13.53 3.00 17.43
N VAL A 66 14.08 4.05 16.82
CA VAL A 66 14.30 5.34 17.51
C VAL A 66 12.96 6.00 17.88
N ALA A 67 11.97 5.96 17.01
CA ALA A 67 10.64 6.53 17.28
C ALA A 67 9.86 5.78 18.38
N ALA A 68 10.17 4.51 18.62
CA ALA A 68 9.60 3.75 19.73
C ALA A 68 10.16 4.22 21.10
N GLU A 69 11.42 4.66 21.12
CA GLU A 69 12.09 5.19 22.31
C GLU A 69 11.84 6.70 22.51
N ASN A 70 11.67 7.44 21.40
CA ASN A 70 11.49 8.88 21.39
C ASN A 70 10.27 9.31 20.55
N PRO A 71 9.14 9.70 21.19
CA PRO A 71 7.93 10.16 20.51
C PRO A 71 8.09 11.40 19.62
N ASP A 72 9.15 12.19 19.80
CA ASP A 72 9.41 13.37 18.96
C ASP A 72 9.90 12.99 17.54
N VAL A 73 10.37 11.75 17.34
CA VAL A 73 10.80 11.27 16.03
C VAL A 73 9.59 10.85 15.21
N PRO A 74 9.36 11.46 14.03
CA PRO A 74 8.15 11.18 13.26
C PRO A 74 8.20 9.79 12.62
N SER A 75 7.08 9.08 12.71
CA SER A 75 6.82 7.81 12.04
C SER A 75 5.60 7.91 11.13
N CYS A 76 5.38 6.90 10.28
CA CYS A 76 4.20 6.85 9.42
C CYS A 76 3.08 6.08 10.12
N GLU A 77 2.04 6.77 10.57
CA GLU A 77 0.90 6.15 11.27
C GLU A 77 0.23 5.02 10.46
N PHE A 78 0.08 5.20 9.14
CA PHE A 78 -0.54 4.22 8.25
C PHE A 78 0.27 2.92 8.19
N PHE A 79 1.61 3.05 8.20
CA PHE A 79 2.50 1.89 8.17
C PHE A 79 2.50 1.17 9.52
N GLU A 80 2.58 1.90 10.64
CA GLU A 80 2.56 1.29 11.97
C GLU A 80 1.23 0.60 12.29
N GLN A 81 0.11 1.18 11.88
CA GLN A 81 -1.21 0.56 12.03
C GLN A 81 -1.33 -0.71 11.19
N TYR A 82 -0.83 -0.70 9.95
CA TYR A 82 -0.81 -1.87 9.08
C TYR A 82 0.05 -3.00 9.67
N GLU A 83 1.27 -2.69 10.12
CA GLU A 83 2.17 -3.67 10.73
C GLU A 83 1.58 -4.28 12.01
N ARG A 84 0.94 -3.45 12.85
CA ARG A 84 0.27 -3.91 14.07
C ARG A 84 -0.90 -4.83 13.76
N ALA A 85 -1.72 -4.49 12.77
CA ALA A 85 -2.86 -5.30 12.35
C ALA A 85 -2.40 -6.63 11.74
N GLY A 86 -1.35 -6.60 10.91
CA GLY A 86 -0.78 -7.80 10.29
C GLY A 86 -0.09 -8.74 11.28
N SER A 87 0.51 -8.19 12.35
CA SER A 87 1.12 -8.99 13.42
C SER A 87 0.09 -9.62 14.38
N ALA A 88 -1.16 -9.18 14.32
CA ALA A 88 -2.27 -9.70 15.14
C ALA A 88 -3.14 -10.74 14.42
N ALA A 89 -2.87 -10.99 13.13
CA ALA A 89 -3.56 -11.97 12.28
C ALA A 89 -2.81 -13.31 12.25
#